data_AF-A0ABD5IR23-F1
#
_entry.id   AF-A0ABD5IR23-F1
#
_cell.length_a   1.000
_cell.length_b   1.000
_cell.length_c   1.000
_cell.angle_alpha   90.00
_cell.angle_beta   90.00
_cell.angle_gamma   90.00
#
_symmetry.space_group_name_H-M   'P 1'
#
loop_
_entity.id
_entity.type
_entity.pdbx_description
1 polymer ?
#
loop_
_entity_poly.entity_id
_entity_poly.type
_entity_poly.pdbx_seq_one_letter_code
_entity_poly.pdbx_strand_id
1 'polypeptide(L)' 'MTRYEQLAQQIREQIQNRVWRAGDKLPSRRESGKRAGLSLMTVVQSYQLLES' A
#
# COMPACT_ATOMS: atom_id res chain seq x y z
N MET A 1 -9.31 9.27 9.55
CA MET A 1 -8.29 8.33 9.02
C MET A 1 -7.08 9.12 8.59
N THR A 2 -5.89 8.67 8.98
CA THR A 2 -4.63 9.25 8.52
C THR A 2 -4.32 8.82 7.08
N ARG A 3 -3.41 9.53 6.43
CA ARG A 3 -3.03 9.25 5.02
C ARG A 3 -2.43 7.84 4.83
N TYR A 4 -1.74 7.31 5.83
CA TYR A 4 -1.19 5.95 5.75
C TYR A 4 -2.28 4.89 5.91
N GLU A 5 -3.26 5.09 6.80
CA GLU A 5 -4.40 4.17 6.93
C GLU A 5 -5.21 4.10 5.64
N GLN A 6 -5.44 5.24 4.98
CA GLN A 6 -6.13 5.26 3.69
C GLN A 6 -5.35 4.50 2.61
N LEU A 7 -4.02 4.65 2.58
CA LEU A 7 -3.17 3.92 1.65
C LEU A 7 -3.17 2.40 1.95
N ALA A 8 -3.08 2.02 3.22
CA ALA A 8 -3.16 0.62 3.64
C ALA A 8 -4.50 0.00 3.25
N GLN A 9 -5.61 0.72 3.45
CA GLN A 9 -6.94 0.29 3.07
C GLN A 9 -7.05 0.11 1.55
N GLN A 10 -6.58 1.08 0.75
CA GLN A 10 -6.61 0.97 -0.71
C GLN A 10 -5.77 -0.21 -1.22
N ILE A 11 -4.60 -0.44 -0.63
CA ILE A 11 -3.76 -1.59 -0.99
C ILE A 11 -4.48 -2.90 -0.63
N ARG A 12 -5.10 -2.96 0.56
CA ARG A 12 -5.88 -4.11 1.02
C ARG A 12 -7.05 -4.40 0.08
N GLU A 13 -7.77 -3.37 -0.37
CA GLU A 13 -8.86 -3.51 -1.35
C GLU A 13 -8.34 -4.00 -2.71
N GLN A 14 -7.18 -3.53 -3.18
CA GLN A 14 -6.57 -4.02 -4.42
C GLN A 14 -6.14 -5.50 -4.31
N ILE A 15 -5.61 -5.90 -3.16
CA ILE A 15 -5.27 -7.31 -2.88
C ILE A 15 -6.56 -8.17 -2.87
N GLN A 16 -7.61 -7.72 -2.18
CA GLN A 16 -8.91 -8.42 -2.13
C GLN A 16 -9.57 -8.53 -3.50
N ASN A 17 -9.49 -7.47 -4.30
CA ASN A 17 -9.99 -7.45 -5.68
C ASN A 17 -9.13 -8.29 -6.64
N ARG A 18 -8.15 -9.05 -6.14
CA ARG A 18 -7.20 -9.87 -6.93
C ARG A 18 -6.48 -9.10 -8.02
N VAL A 19 -6.31 -7.77 -7.85
CA VAL A 19 -5.43 -6.97 -8.73
C VAL A 19 -4.00 -7.50 -8.61
N TRP A 20 -3.63 -7.95 -7.42
CA TRP A 20 -2.35 -8.59 -7.13
C TRP A 20 -2.61 -10.01 -6.64
N ARG A 21 -2.08 -11.01 -7.34
CA ARG A 21 -2.13 -12.41 -6.89
C ARG A 21 -1.01 -12.67 -5.89
N ALA A 22 -1.21 -13.61 -4.97
CA ALA A 22 -0.14 -14.05 -4.07
C ALA A 22 1.04 -14.59 -4.88
N GLY A 23 2.22 -13.98 -4.72
CA GLY A 23 3.42 -14.27 -5.52
C GLY A 23 3.68 -13.28 -6.67
N ASP A 24 2.72 -12.40 -6.98
CA ASP A 24 2.90 -11.33 -7.96
C ASP A 24 3.69 -10.16 -7.34
N LYS A 25 4.48 -9.47 -8.15
CA LYS A 25 5.41 -8.45 -7.67
C LYS A 25 4.61 -7.18 -7.36
N LEU A 26 4.37 -6.90 -6.07
CA LEU A 26 3.73 -5.65 -5.67
C LEU A 26 4.49 -4.44 -6.23
N PRO A 27 3.77 -3.35 -6.57
CA PRO A 27 4.40 -2.13 -7.04
C PRO A 27 5.36 -1.62 -5.96
N SER A 28 6.53 -1.15 -6.39
CA SER A 28 7.55 -0.62 -5.48
C SER A 28 6.92 0.39 -4.51
N ARG A 29 7.23 0.31 -3.22
CA ARG A 29 6.76 1.25 -2.17
C ARG A 29 6.90 2.72 -2.60
N ARG A 30 7.93 3.04 -3.39
CA ARG A 30 8.14 4.35 -4.01
C ARG A 30 7.06 4.74 -5.02
N GLU A 31 6.64 3.83 -5.90
CA GLU A 31 5.56 4.07 -6.88
C GLU A 31 4.22 4.33 -6.18
N SER A 32 3.87 3.53 -5.16
CA SER A 32 2.65 3.74 -4.37
C SER A 32 2.67 5.10 -3.66
N GLY A 33 3.80 5.50 -3.08
CA GLY A 33 3.97 6.83 -2.47
C GLY A 33 3.86 7.97 -3.48
N LYS A 34 4.47 7.80 -4.66
CA LYS A 34 4.43 8.80 -5.73
C LYS A 34 3.00 8.99 -6.28
N ARG A 35 2.26 7.91 -6.47
CA ARG A 35 0.85 7.95 -6.92
C ARG A 35 -0.08 8.58 -5.89
N ALA A 36 0.17 8.31 -4.60
CA ALA A 36 -0.65 8.85 -3.51
C ALA A 36 -0.21 10.26 -3.06
N GLY A 37 0.93 10.78 -3.56
CA GLY A 37 1.53 12.03 -3.09
C GLY A 37 2.03 11.96 -1.63
N LEU A 38 2.37 10.77 -1.15
CA LEU A 38 2.73 10.49 0.23
C LEU A 38 4.24 10.30 0.41
N SER A 39 4.74 10.66 1.58
CA SER A 39 6.14 10.43 1.94
C SER A 39 6.44 8.93 2.02
N LEU A 40 7.69 8.55 1.69
CA LEU A 40 8.14 7.16 1.72
C LEU A 40 7.85 6.49 3.08
N MET A 41 8.03 7.24 4.17
CA MET A 41 7.76 6.78 5.53
C MET A 41 6.29 6.37 5.73
N THR A 42 5.36 7.15 5.19
CA THR A 42 3.91 6.88 5.20
C THR A 42 3.58 5.60 4.43
N VAL A 43 4.29 5.33 3.33
CA VAL A 43 4.13 4.07 2.59
C VAL A 43 4.67 2.89 3.39
N VAL A 44 5.86 3.00 3.98
CA VAL A 44 6.43 1.93 4.81
C VAL A 44 5.51 1.59 5.98
N GLN A 45 4.95 2.61 6.65
CA GLN A 45 3.98 2.41 7.73
C GLN A 45 2.71 1.68 7.26
N SER A 46 2.22 2.00 6.06
CA SER A 46 1.04 1.32 5.48
C SER A 46 1.31 -0.16 5.21
N TYR A 47 2.52 -0.48 4.73
CA TYR A 47 2.94 -1.87 4.50
C TYR A 47 3.13 -2.64 5.80
N GLN A 48 3.77 -2.03 6.81
CA GLN A 48 3.91 -2.66 8.13
C GLN A 48 2.54 -3.00 8.75
N LEU A 49 1.54 -2.14 8.55
CA LEU A 49 0.17 -2.37 9.03
C LEU A 49 -0.55 -3.50 8.28
N LEU A 50 -0.11 -3.84 7.07
CA LEU A 50 -0.62 -4.99 6.30
C LEU A 50 0.11 -6.29 6.64
N GLU A 51 1.32 -6.20 7.22
CA GLU A 51 2.14 -7.34 7.65
C GLU A 51 1.82 -7.81 9.09
N SER A 52 1.12 -6.99 9.90
CA SER A 52 0.58 -7.38 11.22
C SER A 52 -0.81 -8.00 11.11
#